data_AF-A0A9E1XRM6-F1
#
_entry.id   AF-A0A9E1XRM6-F1
#
_cell.length_a   1.000
_cell.length_b   1.000
_cell.length_c   1.000
_cell.angle_alpha   90.00
_cell.angle_beta   90.00
_cell.angle_gamma   90.00
#
_symmetry.space_group_name_H-M   'P 1'
#
loop_
_entity.id
_entity.type
_entity.pdbx_description
1 polymer ?
#
loop_
_entity_poly.entity_id
_entity_poly.type
_entity_poly.pdbx_seq_one_letter_code
_entity_poly.pdbx_strand_id
1 'polypeptide(L)'
;MSQRRIALASLVFTLAAFGEPLQLHVATNGDNAWSGRLAAPNATRTDGPFASLERARDEIRSLKVANTVPEGGVVVEIAGGVYEPDRPLELTAADGGTPTAPVVYRARPGETVRLVGGKVLRGWQPVTDPVIRKRLAPAAREHIVQTDLGTHGIKDFGAMVSGTRWGQSSPGLEVFFKDQPMTLARWPNEGFVKIVEVHGATEKNIRGTKGTVEGIFEYAGDRPRRWLGESELMVHGYWFWDWADQRMRVAAIDPEKRLIT
;
A
#
# COMPACT_ATOMS: atom_id res chain seq x y z
N MET A 1 -1.97 61.89 -41.65
CA MET A 1 -2.72 60.82 -40.95
C MET A 1 -2.60 59.53 -41.77
N SER A 2 -1.76 58.60 -41.32
CA SER A 2 -1.46 57.35 -42.02
C SER A 2 -2.46 56.27 -41.61
N GLN A 3 -3.20 55.69 -42.57
CA GLN A 3 -4.09 54.56 -42.32
C GLN A 3 -3.31 53.25 -42.50
N ARG A 4 -3.14 52.49 -41.39
CA ARG A 4 -2.68 51.11 -41.43
C ARG A 4 -3.89 50.18 -41.56
N ARG A 5 -3.95 49.43 -42.67
CA ARG A 5 -4.87 48.31 -42.85
C ARG A 5 -4.32 47.09 -42.12
N ILE A 6 -5.12 46.50 -41.24
CA ILE A 6 -4.81 45.23 -40.56
C ILE A 6 -5.50 44.13 -41.38
N ALA A 7 -4.71 43.20 -41.93
CA ALA A 7 -5.20 41.99 -42.57
C ALA A 7 -5.38 40.90 -41.51
N LEU A 8 -6.59 40.34 -41.41
CA LEU A 8 -6.93 39.25 -40.50
C LEU A 8 -6.73 37.92 -41.25
N ALA A 9 -5.67 37.18 -40.92
CA ALA A 9 -5.46 35.84 -41.45
C ALA A 9 -6.25 34.83 -40.60
N SER A 10 -7.27 34.20 -41.19
CA SER A 10 -8.02 33.12 -40.55
C SER A 10 -7.27 31.80 -40.73
N LEU A 11 -6.76 31.25 -39.63
CA LEU A 11 -6.08 29.96 -39.61
C LEU A 11 -7.14 28.85 -39.44
N VAL A 12 -7.38 28.07 -40.50
CA VAL A 12 -8.23 26.89 -40.45
C VAL A 12 -7.41 25.74 -39.89
N PHE A 13 -7.72 25.30 -38.66
CA PHE A 13 -7.21 24.05 -38.10
C PHE A 13 -8.03 22.89 -38.67
N THR A 14 -7.42 22.09 -39.54
CA THR A 14 -7.94 20.78 -39.92
C THR A 14 -7.77 19.84 -38.73
N LEU A 15 -8.87 19.52 -38.02
CA LEU A 15 -8.89 18.39 -37.10
C LEU A 15 -8.69 17.11 -37.94
N ALA A 16 -7.58 16.41 -37.73
CA ALA A 16 -7.45 15.04 -38.16
C ALA A 16 -8.48 14.20 -37.38
N ALA A 17 -9.51 13.71 -38.06
CA ALA A 17 -10.45 12.76 -37.50
C ALA A 17 -9.73 11.41 -37.38
N PHE A 18 -9.24 11.10 -36.17
CA PHE A 18 -8.84 9.74 -35.83
C PHE A 18 -10.10 8.87 -35.74
N GLY A 19 -10.02 7.60 -36.17
CA GLY A 19 -11.13 6.66 -36.03
C GLY A 19 -11.59 6.55 -34.57
N GLU A 20 -12.87 6.19 -34.35
CA GLU A 20 -13.40 6.01 -32.99
C GLU A 20 -12.65 4.87 -32.27
N PRO A 21 -12.16 5.09 -31.04
CA PRO A 21 -11.51 4.03 -30.27
C PRO A 21 -12.53 2.97 -29.85
N LEU A 22 -12.08 1.71 -29.73
CA LEU A 22 -12.88 0.70 -29.04
C LEU A 22 -12.98 1.04 -27.55
N GLN A 23 -14.19 1.10 -27.01
CA GLN A 23 -14.40 1.22 -25.57
C GLN A 23 -14.54 -0.15 -24.91
N LEU A 24 -13.69 -0.38 -23.92
CA LEU A 24 -13.78 -1.48 -22.97
C LEU A 24 -14.08 -0.90 -21.59
N HIS A 25 -14.86 -1.63 -20.79
CA HIS A 25 -15.26 -1.17 -19.46
C HIS A 25 -14.79 -2.15 -18.39
N VAL A 26 -14.34 -1.59 -17.26
CA VAL A 26 -14.00 -2.33 -16.05
C VAL A 26 -14.85 -1.77 -14.91
N ALA A 27 -15.47 -2.63 -14.10
CA ALA A 27 -16.29 -2.20 -12.97
C ALA A 27 -16.23 -3.21 -11.81
N THR A 28 -16.44 -2.73 -10.58
CA THR A 28 -16.48 -3.57 -9.37
C THR A 28 -17.66 -4.56 -9.34
N ASN A 29 -18.68 -4.33 -10.16
CA ASN A 29 -19.80 -5.24 -10.39
C ASN A 29 -19.72 -6.00 -11.73
N GLY A 30 -18.54 -6.00 -12.36
CA GLY A 30 -18.24 -6.68 -13.62
C GLY A 30 -18.06 -8.19 -13.48
N ASP A 31 -17.86 -8.84 -14.62
CA ASP A 31 -17.53 -10.26 -14.74
C ASP A 31 -16.47 -10.44 -15.85
N ASN A 32 -15.43 -11.23 -15.59
CA ASN A 32 -14.36 -11.47 -16.56
C ASN A 32 -14.76 -12.41 -17.71
N ALA A 33 -15.92 -13.07 -17.62
CA ALA A 33 -16.52 -13.83 -18.71
C ALA A 33 -17.33 -12.96 -19.70
N TRP A 34 -17.66 -11.72 -19.34
CA TRP A 34 -18.38 -10.80 -20.23
C TRP A 34 -17.48 -10.21 -21.32
N SER A 35 -18.09 -9.52 -22.28
CA SER A 35 -17.38 -8.91 -23.41
C SER A 35 -16.61 -7.64 -23.04
N GLY A 36 -16.95 -7.01 -21.92
CA GLY A 36 -16.42 -5.70 -21.53
C GLY A 36 -16.93 -4.54 -22.39
N ARG A 37 -17.86 -4.78 -23.33
CA ARG A 37 -18.35 -3.75 -24.28
C ARG A 37 -19.48 -2.88 -23.71
N LEU A 38 -20.04 -3.26 -22.56
CA LEU A 38 -21.10 -2.51 -21.89
C LEU A 38 -20.59 -1.88 -20.60
N ALA A 39 -20.93 -0.61 -20.37
CA ALA A 39 -20.53 0.12 -19.17
C ALA A 39 -21.20 -0.38 -17.87
N ALA A 40 -22.27 -1.15 -18.00
CA ALA A 40 -23.01 -1.77 -16.90
C ALA A 40 -23.50 -3.18 -17.31
N PRO A 41 -23.73 -4.09 -16.35
CA PRO A 41 -24.36 -5.37 -16.63
C PRO A 41 -25.69 -5.19 -17.38
N ASN A 42 -25.94 -6.00 -18.41
CA ASN A 42 -27.25 -6.05 -19.03
C ASN A 42 -28.29 -6.67 -18.06
N ALA A 43 -29.59 -6.49 -18.36
CA ALA A 43 -30.67 -6.91 -17.45
C ALA A 43 -30.62 -8.41 -17.07
N THR A 44 -30.15 -9.26 -18.00
CA THR A 44 -30.03 -10.71 -17.81
C THR A 44 -28.70 -11.14 -17.22
N ARG A 45 -27.77 -10.21 -16.95
CA ARG A 45 -26.40 -10.45 -16.44
C ARG A 45 -25.60 -11.44 -17.31
N THR A 46 -25.83 -11.41 -18.62
CA THR A 46 -25.10 -12.24 -19.60
C THR A 46 -23.97 -11.47 -20.27
N ASP A 47 -23.95 -10.15 -20.14
CA ASP A 47 -22.87 -9.29 -20.62
C ASP A 47 -22.76 -8.01 -19.76
N GLY A 48 -21.64 -7.30 -19.86
CA GLY A 48 -21.32 -6.17 -19.00
C GLY A 48 -19.84 -5.78 -19.03
N PRO A 49 -19.38 -4.99 -18.06
CA PRO A 49 -17.97 -4.63 -17.90
C PRO A 49 -17.14 -5.80 -17.37
N PHE A 50 -15.84 -5.83 -17.66
CA PHE A 50 -14.92 -6.75 -17.01
C PHE A 50 -14.83 -6.48 -15.50
N ALA A 51 -14.55 -7.53 -14.72
CA ALA A 51 -14.31 -7.38 -13.28
C ALA A 51 -12.91 -6.83 -12.97
N SER A 52 -11.94 -6.98 -13.89
CA SER A 52 -10.55 -6.67 -13.61
C SER A 52 -9.80 -6.02 -14.78
N LEU A 53 -8.72 -5.29 -14.43
CA LEU A 53 -7.85 -4.63 -15.41
C LEU A 53 -7.05 -5.63 -16.25
N GLU A 54 -6.69 -6.77 -15.66
CA GLU A 54 -5.98 -7.86 -16.34
C GLU A 54 -6.83 -8.43 -17.47
N ARG A 55 -8.14 -8.61 -17.25
CA ARG A 55 -9.02 -9.11 -18.31
C ARG A 55 -9.12 -8.11 -19.47
N ALA A 56 -9.18 -6.81 -19.19
CA ALA A 56 -9.15 -5.77 -20.22
C ALA A 56 -7.82 -5.78 -21.00
N ARG A 57 -6.68 -5.93 -20.31
CA ARG A 57 -5.37 -6.11 -20.94
C ARG A 57 -5.35 -7.35 -21.85
N ASP A 58 -5.85 -8.48 -21.35
CA ASP A 58 -5.85 -9.74 -22.10
C ASP A 58 -6.76 -9.68 -23.33
N GLU A 59 -7.87 -8.93 -23.24
CA GLU A 59 -8.72 -8.60 -24.39
C GLU A 59 -7.94 -7.79 -25.45
N ILE A 60 -7.23 -6.74 -25.04
CA ILE A 60 -6.41 -5.92 -25.94
C ILE A 60 -5.35 -6.77 -26.62
N ARG A 61 -4.70 -7.69 -25.89
CA ARG A 61 -3.74 -8.65 -26.48
C ARG A 61 -4.40 -9.55 -27.52
N SER A 62 -5.60 -10.07 -27.24
CA SER A 62 -6.35 -10.89 -28.19
C SER A 62 -6.70 -10.11 -29.47
N LEU A 63 -7.16 -8.86 -29.34
CA LEU A 63 -7.45 -7.98 -30.48
C LEU A 63 -6.21 -7.72 -31.34
N LYS A 64 -5.04 -7.54 -30.73
CA LYS A 64 -3.76 -7.37 -31.44
C LYS A 64 -3.36 -8.62 -32.20
N VAL A 65 -3.44 -9.80 -31.58
CA VAL A 65 -3.15 -11.08 -32.25
C VAL A 65 -4.08 -11.30 -33.44
N ALA A 66 -5.35 -10.94 -33.29
CA ALA A 66 -6.35 -11.02 -34.37
C ALA A 66 -6.21 -9.92 -35.43
N ASN A 67 -5.33 -8.94 -35.25
CA ASN A 67 -5.22 -7.73 -36.09
C ASN A 67 -6.56 -6.97 -36.24
N THR A 68 -7.31 -6.86 -35.13
CA THR A 68 -8.65 -6.23 -35.07
C THR A 68 -8.69 -4.98 -34.18
N VAL A 69 -7.53 -4.43 -33.80
CA VAL A 69 -7.47 -3.15 -33.09
C VAL A 69 -7.96 -2.04 -34.02
N PRO A 70 -8.95 -1.21 -33.63
CA PRO A 70 -9.41 -0.10 -34.46
C PRO A 70 -8.31 0.94 -34.70
N GLU A 71 -8.45 1.74 -35.76
CA GLU A 71 -7.53 2.85 -36.04
C GLU A 71 -7.44 3.87 -34.90
N GLY A 72 -8.53 4.06 -34.14
CA GLY A 72 -8.57 4.91 -32.95
C GLY A 72 -7.92 4.32 -31.69
N GLY A 73 -7.50 3.06 -31.74
CA GLY A 73 -6.96 2.34 -30.59
C GLY A 73 -8.05 1.83 -29.63
N VAL A 74 -7.70 1.75 -28.35
CA VAL A 74 -8.56 1.18 -27.30
C VAL A 74 -8.56 2.09 -26.07
N VAL A 75 -9.75 2.39 -25.55
CA VAL A 75 -9.94 3.07 -24.27
C VAL A 75 -10.55 2.07 -23.28
N VAL A 76 -9.87 1.84 -22.17
CA VAL A 76 -10.39 1.10 -21.01
C VAL A 76 -10.93 2.12 -20.02
N GLU A 77 -12.25 2.25 -19.94
CA GLU A 77 -12.93 3.08 -18.95
C GLU A 77 -13.22 2.28 -17.68
N ILE A 78 -12.68 2.77 -16.57
CA ILE A 78 -12.77 2.12 -15.27
C ILE A 78 -13.83 2.86 -14.45
N ALA A 79 -14.90 2.16 -14.08
CA ALA A 79 -15.94 2.69 -13.22
C ALA A 79 -15.40 2.98 -11.82
N GLY A 80 -15.97 3.97 -11.15
CA GLY A 80 -15.61 4.41 -9.81
C GLY A 80 -15.76 3.27 -8.80
N GLY A 81 -14.80 3.20 -7.89
CA GLY A 81 -14.75 2.13 -6.90
C GLY A 81 -13.34 1.88 -6.38
N VAL A 82 -13.29 0.98 -5.41
CA VAL A 82 -12.04 0.45 -4.85
C VAL A 82 -11.82 -0.93 -5.47
N TYR A 83 -10.70 -1.08 -6.16
CA TYR A 83 -10.23 -2.34 -6.72
C TYR A 83 -9.08 -2.82 -5.86
N GLU A 84 -9.17 -4.07 -5.41
CA GLU A 84 -8.21 -4.70 -4.48
C GLU A 84 -7.40 -5.79 -5.21
N PRO A 85 -6.54 -5.42 -6.19
CA PRO A 85 -5.78 -6.39 -6.97
C PRO A 85 -4.94 -7.26 -6.05
N ASP A 86 -4.97 -8.58 -6.28
CA ASP A 86 -4.20 -9.58 -5.54
C ASP A 86 -2.77 -9.74 -6.05
N ARG A 87 -2.48 -9.18 -7.22
CA ARG A 87 -1.17 -9.16 -7.87
C ARG A 87 -0.95 -7.88 -8.67
N PRO A 88 0.30 -7.53 -9.01
CA PRO A 88 0.57 -6.40 -9.89
C PRO A 88 -0.09 -6.56 -11.27
N LEU A 89 -0.60 -5.46 -11.81
CA LEU A 89 -0.97 -5.40 -13.22
C LEU A 89 0.31 -5.30 -14.07
N GLU A 90 0.72 -6.42 -14.64
CA GLU A 90 1.89 -6.46 -15.52
C GLU A 90 1.57 -5.94 -16.92
N LEU A 91 2.18 -4.82 -17.29
CA LEU A 91 2.16 -4.26 -18.63
C LEU A 91 3.53 -4.43 -19.29
N THR A 92 3.52 -4.89 -20.54
CA THR A 92 4.70 -5.18 -21.36
C THR A 92 4.62 -4.40 -22.68
N ALA A 93 5.62 -4.57 -23.55
CA ALA A 93 5.58 -4.00 -24.90
C ALA A 93 4.33 -4.46 -25.70
N ALA A 94 3.79 -5.65 -25.42
CA ALA A 94 2.59 -6.16 -26.08
C ALA A 94 1.33 -5.36 -25.75
N ASP A 95 1.34 -4.53 -24.70
CA ASP A 95 0.18 -3.81 -24.20
C ASP A 95 0.11 -2.37 -24.72
N GLY A 96 1.21 -1.82 -25.24
CA GLY A 96 1.28 -0.47 -25.79
C GLY A 96 0.57 -0.28 -27.13
N GLY A 97 -0.01 0.89 -27.36
CA GLY A 97 -0.56 1.30 -28.65
C GLY A 97 0.46 2.04 -29.54
N THR A 98 -0.02 2.64 -30.62
CA THR A 98 0.74 3.60 -31.44
C THR A 98 0.25 5.03 -31.19
N PRO A 99 0.95 6.08 -31.66
CA PRO A 99 0.43 7.45 -31.56
C PRO A 99 -0.93 7.66 -32.21
N THR A 100 -1.28 6.88 -33.25
CA THR A 100 -2.56 6.98 -33.95
C THR A 100 -3.62 6.02 -33.38
N ALA A 101 -3.21 4.89 -32.79
CA ALA A 101 -4.06 3.90 -32.15
C ALA A 101 -3.59 3.61 -30.70
N PRO A 102 -3.77 4.56 -29.77
CA PRO A 102 -3.27 4.43 -28.40
C PRO A 102 -4.07 3.40 -27.59
N VAL A 103 -3.47 2.88 -26.53
CA VAL A 103 -4.17 2.12 -25.49
C VAL A 103 -4.22 2.99 -24.23
N VAL A 104 -5.41 3.39 -23.81
CA VAL A 104 -5.62 4.33 -22.71
C VAL A 104 -6.44 3.69 -21.60
N TYR A 105 -5.90 3.61 -20.39
CA TYR A 105 -6.65 3.28 -19.18
C TYR A 105 -7.03 4.58 -18.48
N ARG A 106 -8.32 4.79 -18.20
CA ARG A 106 -8.79 5.99 -17.51
C ARG A 106 -9.96 5.69 -16.60
N ALA A 107 -10.12 6.50 -15.56
CA ALA A 107 -11.38 6.54 -14.82
C ALA A 107 -12.51 7.01 -15.74
N ARG A 108 -13.72 6.47 -15.55
CA ARG A 108 -14.93 7.01 -16.18
C ARG A 108 -15.06 8.50 -15.79
N PRO A 109 -15.44 9.39 -16.71
CA PRO A 109 -15.54 10.82 -16.43
C PRO A 109 -16.36 11.12 -15.17
N GLY A 110 -15.77 11.89 -14.24
CA GLY A 110 -16.41 12.29 -12.99
C GLY A 110 -16.38 11.24 -11.87
N GLU A 111 -15.88 10.03 -12.13
CA GLU A 111 -15.79 8.97 -11.13
C GLU A 111 -14.37 8.85 -10.56
N THR A 112 -14.27 8.39 -9.31
CA THR A 112 -12.99 8.16 -8.62
C THR A 112 -12.66 6.67 -8.58
N VAL A 113 -11.51 6.30 -9.15
CA VAL A 113 -10.99 4.93 -9.17
C VAL A 113 -9.82 4.83 -8.20
N ARG A 114 -9.83 3.82 -7.33
CA ARG A 114 -8.74 3.53 -6.39
C ARG A 114 -8.25 2.11 -6.60
N LEU A 115 -6.97 1.95 -6.94
CA LEU A 115 -6.28 0.67 -6.95
C LEU A 115 -5.54 0.52 -5.63
N VAL A 116 -5.94 -0.46 -4.81
CA VAL A 116 -5.44 -0.64 -3.45
C VAL A 116 -4.74 -1.98 -3.36
N GLY A 117 -3.41 -1.97 -3.19
CA GLY A 117 -2.60 -3.19 -2.99
C GLY A 117 -2.76 -3.83 -1.61
N GLY A 118 -3.86 -3.56 -0.92
CA GLY A 118 -4.20 -4.08 0.40
C GLY A 118 -5.67 -4.48 0.45
N LYS A 119 -6.20 -4.77 1.65
CA LYS A 119 -7.62 -5.12 1.85
C LYS A 119 -8.34 -4.08 2.68
N VAL A 120 -9.57 -3.76 2.28
CA VAL A 120 -10.49 -2.92 3.03
C VAL A 120 -11.07 -3.73 4.18
N LEU A 121 -10.61 -3.41 5.39
CA LEU A 121 -11.08 -4.02 6.63
C LEU A 121 -12.47 -3.50 7.01
N ARG A 122 -13.37 -4.41 7.35
CA ARG A 122 -14.77 -4.15 7.74
C ARG A 122 -15.13 -4.98 8.98
N GLY A 123 -16.29 -4.70 9.60
CA GLY A 123 -16.75 -5.50 10.75
C GLY A 123 -16.01 -5.17 12.06
N TRP A 124 -15.60 -3.92 12.22
CA TRP A 124 -14.98 -3.44 13.46
C TRP A 124 -15.95 -3.50 14.63
N GLN A 125 -15.48 -4.02 15.76
CA GLN A 125 -16.25 -4.15 16.99
C GLN A 125 -15.41 -3.78 18.21
N PRO A 126 -16.01 -3.29 19.30
CA PRO A 126 -15.28 -3.03 20.55
C PRO A 126 -14.58 -4.28 21.08
N VAL A 127 -13.39 -4.10 21.68
CA VAL A 127 -12.70 -5.21 22.37
C VAL A 127 -13.36 -5.47 23.72
N THR A 128 -14.07 -6.60 23.83
CA THR A 128 -14.77 -7.03 25.06
C THR A 128 -14.07 -8.17 25.80
N ASP A 129 -13.18 -8.90 25.13
CA ASP A 129 -12.45 -10.03 25.73
C ASP A 129 -11.66 -9.59 26.99
N PRO A 130 -11.92 -10.18 28.17
CA PRO A 130 -11.30 -9.76 29.42
C PRO A 130 -9.79 -10.01 29.46
N VAL A 131 -9.28 -11.03 28.78
CA VAL A 131 -7.85 -11.36 28.70
C VAL A 131 -7.14 -10.29 27.87
N ILE A 132 -7.69 -9.90 26.72
CA ILE A 132 -7.13 -8.82 25.89
C ILE A 132 -7.22 -7.48 26.65
N ARG A 133 -8.37 -7.15 27.24
CA ARG A 133 -8.57 -5.89 27.98
C ARG A 133 -7.62 -5.74 29.17
N LYS A 134 -7.23 -6.84 29.83
CA LYS A 134 -6.25 -6.83 30.93
C LYS A 134 -4.86 -6.37 30.47
N ARG A 135 -4.46 -6.66 29.22
CA ARG A 135 -3.18 -6.21 28.62
C ARG A 135 -3.18 -4.72 28.30
N LEU A 136 -4.35 -4.15 28.00
CA LEU A 136 -4.49 -2.74 27.63
C LEU A 136 -4.37 -1.81 28.85
N ALA A 137 -3.81 -0.62 28.62
CA ALA A 137 -3.82 0.45 29.61
C ALA A 137 -5.27 0.84 29.96
N PRO A 138 -5.62 1.11 31.23
CA PRO A 138 -7.00 1.41 31.63
C PRO A 138 -7.67 2.49 30.78
N ALA A 139 -6.96 3.58 30.51
CA ALA A 139 -7.46 4.70 29.70
C ALA A 139 -7.74 4.35 28.23
N ALA A 140 -7.18 3.26 27.70
CA ALA A 140 -7.38 2.85 26.30
C ALA A 140 -8.59 1.91 26.11
N ARG A 141 -9.04 1.21 27.17
CA ARG A 141 -9.95 0.06 27.06
C ARG A 141 -11.29 0.37 26.39
N GLU A 142 -11.79 1.59 26.54
CA GLU A 142 -13.07 2.04 25.96
C GLU A 142 -12.94 2.56 24.51
N HIS A 143 -11.70 2.65 24.00
CA HIS A 143 -11.42 3.24 22.69
C HIS A 143 -10.85 2.24 21.67
N ILE A 144 -10.59 0.98 22.07
CA ILE A 144 -10.04 -0.02 21.16
C ILE A 144 -11.16 -0.82 20.49
N VAL A 145 -11.04 -0.91 19.16
CA VAL A 145 -11.83 -1.78 18.30
C VAL A 145 -10.94 -2.83 17.65
N GLN A 146 -11.54 -3.96 17.27
CA GLN A 146 -10.89 -5.06 16.57
C GLN A 146 -11.74 -5.53 15.38
N THR A 147 -11.07 -6.13 14.40
CA THR A 147 -11.68 -6.91 13.32
C THR A 147 -10.85 -8.17 13.13
N ASP A 148 -11.50 -9.27 12.74
CA ASP A 148 -10.81 -10.48 12.32
C ASP A 148 -10.17 -10.23 10.93
N LEU A 149 -8.87 -10.47 10.80
CA LEU A 149 -8.16 -10.33 9.53
C LEU A 149 -8.43 -11.53 8.59
N GLY A 150 -8.67 -12.71 9.15
CA GLY A 150 -8.95 -13.93 8.39
C GLY A 150 -10.23 -13.83 7.57
N THR A 151 -11.24 -13.11 8.06
CA THR A 151 -12.49 -12.86 7.32
C THR A 151 -12.29 -11.97 6.09
N HIS A 152 -11.18 -11.24 6.01
CA HIS A 152 -10.79 -10.40 4.86
C HIS A 152 -9.77 -11.09 3.95
N GLY A 153 -9.51 -12.38 4.16
CA GLY A 153 -8.54 -13.16 3.39
C GLY A 153 -7.07 -12.89 3.76
N ILE A 154 -6.80 -12.13 4.82
CA ILE A 154 -5.44 -11.87 5.30
C ILE A 154 -5.08 -12.96 6.32
N LYS A 155 -4.20 -13.88 5.90
CA LYS A 155 -3.67 -14.96 6.74
C LYS A 155 -2.17 -14.84 7.00
N ASP A 156 -1.49 -14.09 6.15
CA ASP A 156 -0.09 -13.72 6.32
C ASP A 156 -0.04 -12.29 6.83
N PHE A 157 0.51 -12.11 8.03
CA PHE A 157 0.67 -10.80 8.67
C PHE A 157 2.02 -10.15 8.36
N GLY A 158 2.82 -10.80 7.51
CA GLY A 158 4.21 -10.46 7.31
C GLY A 158 5.03 -10.60 8.59
N ALA A 159 6.27 -10.15 8.52
CA ALA A 159 7.13 -10.03 9.68
C ALA A 159 7.84 -8.68 9.64
N MET A 160 7.92 -8.02 10.81
CA MET A 160 8.84 -6.90 10.99
C MET A 160 10.25 -7.47 11.07
N VAL A 161 10.96 -7.44 9.94
CA VAL A 161 12.32 -7.96 9.84
C VAL A 161 13.32 -6.81 9.70
N SER A 162 14.48 -6.96 10.35
CA SER A 162 15.68 -6.25 9.94
C SER A 162 16.52 -7.17 9.07
N GLY A 163 16.94 -6.67 7.93
CA GLY A 163 17.88 -7.36 7.06
C GLY A 163 19.26 -7.46 7.70
N THR A 164 20.14 -8.20 7.03
CA THR A 164 21.53 -8.42 7.49
C THR A 164 22.44 -7.21 7.25
N ARG A 165 21.93 -6.16 6.60
CA ARG A 165 22.65 -4.92 6.30
C ARG A 165 21.91 -3.70 6.88
N TRP A 166 22.67 -2.64 7.13
CA TRP A 166 22.15 -1.35 7.55
C TRP A 166 21.10 -0.81 6.56
N GLY A 167 20.02 -0.22 7.08
CA GLY A 167 18.93 0.36 6.27
C GLY A 167 17.99 -0.65 5.61
N GLN A 168 18.14 -1.95 5.90
CA GLN A 168 17.17 -2.96 5.48
C GLN A 168 16.21 -3.23 6.63
N SER A 169 15.00 -2.66 6.59
CA SER A 169 13.93 -3.02 7.53
C SER A 169 12.58 -3.07 6.81
N SER A 170 11.78 -4.08 7.09
CA SER A 170 10.38 -4.15 6.68
C SER A 170 9.50 -3.67 7.83
N PRO A 171 8.57 -2.71 7.62
CA PRO A 171 7.67 -2.24 8.65
C PRO A 171 6.57 -3.25 9.00
N GLY A 172 6.43 -4.35 8.24
CA GLY A 172 5.34 -5.30 8.39
C GLY A 172 4.03 -4.75 7.83
N LEU A 173 2.90 -5.17 8.41
CA LEU A 173 1.58 -4.65 8.05
C LEU A 173 1.38 -3.21 8.51
N GLU A 174 0.77 -2.41 7.64
CA GLU A 174 0.33 -1.05 7.91
C GLU A 174 -1.19 -0.95 7.84
N VAL A 175 -1.78 -0.08 8.66
CA VAL A 175 -3.22 0.22 8.64
C VAL A 175 -3.41 1.68 8.25
N PHE A 176 -4.32 1.93 7.31
CA PHE A 176 -4.72 3.27 6.92
C PHE A 176 -6.17 3.52 7.32
N PHE A 177 -6.45 4.69 7.89
CA PHE A 177 -7.81 5.13 8.22
C PHE A 177 -8.06 6.49 7.58
N LYS A 178 -9.11 6.57 6.74
CA LYS A 178 -9.44 7.79 5.97
C LYS A 178 -8.23 8.36 5.22
N ASP A 179 -7.53 7.50 4.51
CA ASP A 179 -6.35 7.86 3.69
C ASP A 179 -5.17 8.43 4.49
N GLN A 180 -5.13 8.17 5.80
CA GLN A 180 -4.01 8.52 6.66
C GLN A 180 -3.39 7.25 7.25
N PRO A 181 -2.05 7.09 7.20
CA PRO A 181 -1.38 5.98 7.85
C PRO A 181 -1.60 6.07 9.37
N MET A 182 -1.98 4.96 9.99
CA MET A 182 -2.09 4.86 11.43
C MET A 182 -0.73 4.55 12.05
N THR A 183 -0.52 5.01 13.27
CA THR A 183 0.71 4.72 14.02
C THR A 183 0.60 3.33 14.66
N LEU A 184 1.58 2.47 14.38
CA LEU A 184 1.72 1.20 15.12
C LEU A 184 1.86 1.51 16.61
N ALA A 185 1.17 0.73 17.45
CA ALA A 185 1.20 0.94 18.90
C ALA A 185 2.65 0.90 19.41
N ARG A 186 3.12 2.05 19.93
CA ARG A 186 4.50 2.24 20.35
C ARG A 186 4.60 3.06 21.63
N TRP A 187 5.79 3.06 22.22
CA TRP A 187 6.19 4.01 23.24
C TRP A 187 7.67 4.40 23.01
N PRO A 188 8.05 5.68 23.21
CA PRO A 188 7.17 6.81 23.47
C PRO A 188 6.25 7.11 22.28
N ASN A 189 5.16 7.84 22.51
CA ASN A 189 4.26 8.24 21.42
C ASN A 189 4.98 9.17 20.43
N GLU A 190 5.92 9.97 20.93
CA GLU A 190 6.71 10.93 20.16
C GLU A 190 8.19 10.80 20.49
N GLY A 191 9.05 11.04 19.50
CA GLY A 191 10.50 11.00 19.65
C GLY A 191 11.05 9.61 19.99
N PHE A 192 12.16 9.61 20.72
CA PHE A 192 12.90 8.41 21.13
C PHE A 192 13.24 8.47 22.61
N VAL A 193 13.37 7.30 23.22
CA VAL A 193 14.02 7.15 24.51
C VAL A 193 15.50 6.86 24.29
N LYS A 194 16.34 7.34 25.21
CA LYS A 194 17.78 7.12 25.13
C LYS A 194 18.15 5.84 25.87
N ILE A 195 19.08 5.10 25.30
CA ILE A 195 19.80 4.03 26.00
C ILE A 195 20.60 4.67 27.14
N VAL A 196 20.53 4.09 28.34
CA VAL A 196 21.29 4.56 29.51
C VAL A 196 22.75 4.13 29.34
N GLU A 197 22.95 2.82 29.14
CA GLU A 197 24.26 2.21 28.96
C GLU A 197 24.17 1.01 28.02
N VAL A 198 25.26 0.73 27.29
CA VAL A 198 25.38 -0.44 26.42
C VAL A 198 26.21 -1.50 27.13
N HIS A 199 25.75 -2.74 27.12
CA HIS A 199 26.45 -3.88 27.71
C HIS A 199 26.80 -4.94 26.66
N GLY A 200 27.67 -5.87 27.04
CA GLY A 200 28.15 -6.94 26.17
C GLY A 200 29.64 -7.19 26.43
N ALA A 201 30.10 -8.42 26.17
CA ALA A 201 31.50 -8.78 26.37
C ALA A 201 32.33 -8.48 25.12
N THR A 202 31.70 -8.45 23.95
CA THR A 202 32.36 -8.36 22.65
C THR A 202 32.34 -6.92 22.15
N GLU A 203 33.42 -6.18 22.43
CA GLU A 203 33.57 -4.83 21.93
C GLU A 203 33.68 -4.78 20.39
N LYS A 204 33.07 -3.74 19.82
CA LYS A 204 33.15 -3.42 18.41
C LYS A 204 33.52 -1.96 18.25
N ASN A 205 34.65 -1.71 17.60
CA ASN A 205 35.12 -0.35 17.28
C ASN A 205 35.21 -0.19 15.77
N ILE A 206 34.36 0.65 15.20
CA ILE A 206 34.41 1.00 13.78
C ILE A 206 34.66 2.49 13.67
N ARG A 207 35.84 2.86 13.14
CA ARG A 207 36.21 4.25 12.88
C ARG A 207 36.04 5.16 14.12
N GLY A 208 36.37 4.64 15.31
CA GLY A 208 36.24 5.37 16.58
C GLY A 208 34.86 5.27 17.23
N THR A 209 33.85 4.75 16.54
CA THR A 209 32.54 4.48 17.13
C THR A 209 32.59 3.14 17.85
N LYS A 210 32.37 3.14 19.17
CA LYS A 210 32.41 1.95 20.03
C LYS A 210 31.00 1.45 20.33
N GLY A 211 30.83 0.14 20.39
CA GLY A 211 29.62 -0.53 20.84
C GLY A 211 29.91 -2.00 21.14
N THR A 212 28.87 -2.81 21.29
CA THR A 212 28.97 -4.25 21.54
C THR A 212 28.22 -5.04 20.47
N VAL A 213 28.52 -6.34 20.34
CA VAL A 213 27.90 -7.21 19.31
C VAL A 213 26.56 -7.78 19.80
N GLU A 214 26.39 -7.92 21.11
CA GLU A 214 25.30 -8.68 21.74
C GLU A 214 23.95 -7.94 21.74
N GLY A 215 23.94 -6.61 21.57
CA GLY A 215 22.71 -5.82 21.55
C GLY A 215 22.05 -5.63 22.93
N ILE A 216 22.82 -5.78 24.01
CA ILE A 216 22.31 -5.64 25.39
C ILE A 216 22.40 -4.17 25.79
N PHE A 217 21.32 -3.61 26.33
CA PHE A 217 21.33 -2.23 26.79
C PHE A 217 20.45 -1.99 28.02
N GLU A 218 20.88 -1.04 28.86
CA GLU A 218 20.09 -0.55 29.98
C GLU A 218 19.08 0.50 29.51
N TYR A 219 17.83 0.37 29.97
CA TYR A 219 16.76 1.32 29.73
C TYR A 219 16.40 2.12 30.99
N ALA A 220 15.88 3.33 30.79
CA ALA A 220 15.42 4.18 31.88
C ALA A 220 13.96 3.88 32.28
N GLY A 221 13.67 4.03 33.59
CA GLY A 221 12.32 3.94 34.16
C GLY A 221 11.76 2.51 34.18
N ASP A 222 10.45 2.41 34.39
CA ASP A 222 9.80 1.12 34.67
C ASP A 222 8.80 0.70 33.57
N ARG A 223 8.72 1.47 32.47
CA ARG A 223 7.74 1.23 31.40
C ARG A 223 7.86 -0.16 30.78
N PRO A 224 9.06 -0.70 30.49
CA PRO A 224 9.20 -2.03 29.91
C PRO A 224 8.66 -3.19 30.76
N ARG A 225 8.49 -3.01 32.09
CA ARG A 225 7.85 -4.00 32.97
C ARG A 225 6.43 -4.39 32.53
N ARG A 226 5.78 -3.55 31.72
CA ARG A 226 4.43 -3.82 31.18
C ARG A 226 4.41 -4.86 30.07
N TRP A 227 5.56 -5.19 29.47
CA TRP A 227 5.67 -6.05 28.29
C TRP A 227 6.38 -7.38 28.58
N LEU A 228 6.54 -7.75 29.86
CA LEU A 228 7.17 -9.03 30.25
C LEU A 228 6.46 -10.27 29.65
N GLY A 229 5.17 -10.16 29.36
CA GLY A 229 4.38 -11.21 28.71
C GLY A 229 4.14 -11.00 27.21
N GLU A 230 4.80 -10.04 26.57
CA GLU A 230 4.66 -9.77 25.14
C GLU A 230 5.65 -10.60 24.33
N SER A 231 5.17 -11.59 23.59
CA SER A 231 6.01 -12.53 22.84
C SER A 231 6.57 -11.96 21.55
N GLU A 232 5.97 -10.90 21.03
CA GLU A 232 6.32 -10.28 19.74
C GLU A 232 6.83 -8.85 19.89
N LEU A 233 7.41 -8.53 21.06
CA LEU A 233 7.93 -7.20 21.33
C LEU A 233 9.09 -6.87 20.38
N MET A 234 8.97 -5.73 19.70
CA MET A 234 9.99 -5.17 18.84
C MET A 234 10.49 -3.85 19.42
N VAL A 235 11.78 -3.58 19.25
CA VAL A 235 12.37 -2.26 19.45
C VAL A 235 12.76 -1.69 18.10
N HIS A 236 12.47 -0.40 17.89
CA HIS A 236 12.82 0.34 16.68
C HIS A 236 13.65 1.56 17.06
N GLY A 237 14.83 1.68 16.47
CA GLY A 237 15.72 2.78 16.77
C GLY A 237 17.04 2.71 16.01
N TYR A 238 17.95 3.57 16.42
CA TYR A 238 19.30 3.70 15.89
C TYR A 238 20.28 3.05 16.87
N TRP A 239 20.94 1.98 16.44
CA TRP A 239 21.68 1.10 17.35
C TRP A 239 23.18 1.39 17.38
N PHE A 240 23.83 1.30 16.22
CA PHE A 240 25.26 1.59 16.08
C PHE A 240 25.51 2.86 15.26
N TRP A 241 24.61 3.18 14.32
CA TRP A 241 24.68 4.37 13.48
C TRP A 241 23.37 5.17 13.60
N ASP A 242 23.50 6.49 13.72
CA ASP A 242 22.39 7.45 13.76
C ASP A 242 21.68 7.63 12.40
N TRP A 243 22.26 7.13 11.32
CA TRP A 243 21.72 7.16 9.97
C TRP A 243 21.08 5.83 9.52
N ALA A 244 21.16 4.78 10.33
CA ALA A 244 20.60 3.45 10.00
C ALA A 244 19.74 2.91 11.14
N ASP A 245 18.44 3.16 11.06
CA ASP A 245 17.49 2.54 11.97
C ASP A 245 17.29 1.05 11.65
N GLN A 246 16.98 0.28 12.69
CA GLN A 246 16.59 -1.12 12.54
C GLN A 246 15.50 -1.48 13.55
N ARG A 247 14.75 -2.53 13.22
CA ARG A 247 13.76 -3.17 14.11
C ARG A 247 14.32 -4.48 14.63
N MET A 248 14.53 -4.59 15.93
CA MET A 248 15.05 -5.80 16.56
C MET A 248 13.99 -6.43 17.43
N ARG A 249 13.88 -7.76 17.40
CA ARG A 249 13.03 -8.49 18.31
C ARG A 249 13.70 -8.54 19.67
N VAL A 250 12.94 -8.26 20.73
CA VAL A 250 13.42 -8.41 22.10
C VAL A 250 13.43 -9.89 22.46
N ALA A 251 14.59 -10.40 22.86
CA ALA A 251 14.72 -11.75 23.40
C ALA A 251 14.27 -11.82 24.87
N ALA A 252 14.63 -10.83 25.68
CA ALA A 252 14.23 -10.77 27.08
C ALA A 252 14.26 -9.33 27.65
N ILE A 253 13.47 -9.14 28.71
CA ILE A 253 13.52 -7.95 29.58
C ILE A 253 13.87 -8.43 30.98
N ASP A 254 14.98 -7.93 31.54
CA ASP A 254 15.29 -8.04 32.97
C ASP A 254 14.78 -6.76 33.66
N PRO A 255 13.65 -6.81 34.40
CA PRO A 255 13.08 -5.63 35.02
C PRO A 255 13.80 -5.17 36.28
N GLU A 256 14.63 -6.02 36.90
CA GLU A 256 15.37 -5.71 38.12
C GLU A 256 16.70 -5.03 37.77
N LYS A 257 17.37 -5.49 36.70
CA LYS A 257 18.58 -4.85 36.17
C LYS A 257 18.30 -3.77 35.13
N ARG A 258 17.04 -3.64 34.69
CA ARG A 258 16.61 -2.77 33.60
C ARG A 258 17.34 -3.01 32.28
N LEU A 259 17.54 -4.29 31.94
CA LEU A 259 18.20 -4.68 30.69
C LEU A 259 17.19 -5.18 29.66
N ILE A 260 17.45 -4.85 28.40
CA ILE A 260 16.85 -5.50 27.23
C ILE A 260 17.97 -6.23 26.49
N THR A 261 17.66 -7.46 26.07
CA THR A 261 18.49 -8.30 25.19
C THR A 261 17.69 -8.69 23.96
#